data_AF-A0A1G7B528-F1
#
_entry.id   AF-A0A1G7B528-F1
#
_cell.length_a   1.000
_cell.length_b   1.000
_cell.length_c   1.000
_cell.angle_alpha   90.00
_cell.angle_beta   90.00
_cell.angle_gamma   90.00
#
_symmetry.space_group_name_H-M   'P 1'
#
loop_
_entity.id
_entity.type
_entity.pdbx_description
1 polymer ?
#
loop_
_entity_poly.entity_id
_entity_poly.type
_entity_poly.pdbx_seq_one_letter_code
_entity_poly.pdbx_strand_id
1 'polypeptide(L)'
;MVQGIAPSAAVPRGMLIADAWAQLGDAVAPLSNPSGRPLARTVKLLLDPLVLRPTMNARFAGGVVAVEHVDALRAAILDAGPALAATAAWFQLVKKARRRAGITEGHPQDLYFQRCFELAHEHGDPRSAEGAARIAAEAVAEVHAERGEVTVDRLRGFVTDPERAAELAGLLRSAWADRSDEAVDAAPHPGLAAFLEHCATGPDRDLWKTLARKRVGTAEAAALDRPSVARGYGLTGRERPVPPEIGDRASKRRLPKPFDRSIMERLFAAFTAVFQRESMGDIPALVVGEIHRSAAPWQLAEESSRITMALGRDAAKGLDAPIEAVPASDANARLLSRWSRESYVQRVLRLPDAAARDVPDDLRDDVLGVDRAYLRRLWARLHGRELRGEATEADDVWDLLDGVLRSVVMDQRDRLRRSLEREGDRA
;
A
#
# COMPACT_ATOMS: atom_id res chain seq x y z
N MET A 1 46.68 -19.32 -21.79
CA MET A 1 45.97 -18.36 -22.66
C MET A 1 44.58 -18.18 -22.08
N VAL A 2 44.45 -17.29 -21.09
CA VAL A 2 43.18 -17.02 -20.40
C VAL A 2 42.65 -15.74 -21.04
N GLN A 3 41.64 -15.86 -21.89
CA GLN A 3 40.94 -14.68 -22.42
C GLN A 3 40.19 -14.02 -21.27
N GLY A 4 40.64 -12.82 -20.89
CA GLY A 4 39.93 -11.96 -19.98
C GLY A 4 38.60 -11.55 -20.61
N ILE A 5 37.51 -11.89 -19.95
CA ILE A 5 36.20 -11.29 -20.21
C ILE A 5 36.32 -9.85 -19.78
N ALA A 6 36.46 -8.93 -20.74
CA ALA A 6 36.31 -7.51 -20.47
C ALA A 6 34.93 -7.31 -19.82
N PRO A 7 34.81 -6.52 -18.73
CA PRO A 7 33.51 -6.19 -18.19
C PRO A 7 32.71 -5.50 -19.30
N SER A 8 31.59 -6.10 -19.73
CA SER A 8 30.70 -5.45 -20.68
C SER A 8 30.30 -4.11 -20.08
N ALA A 9 30.70 -3.03 -20.75
CA ALA A 9 30.35 -1.69 -20.33
C ALA A 9 28.82 -1.59 -20.28
N ALA A 10 28.28 -1.10 -19.17
CA ALA A 10 26.85 -1.00 -18.94
C ALA A 10 26.49 0.42 -18.52
N VAL A 11 25.40 0.96 -19.07
CA VAL A 11 24.96 2.33 -18.84
C VAL A 11 23.71 2.31 -17.94
N PRO A 12 23.58 3.23 -16.95
CA PRO A 12 22.38 3.32 -16.14
C PRO A 12 21.12 3.53 -16.98
N ARG A 13 20.13 2.64 -16.84
CA ARG A 13 18.89 2.65 -17.62
C ARG A 13 18.14 3.98 -17.53
N GLY A 14 18.07 4.54 -16.32
CA GLY A 14 17.38 5.80 -16.08
C GLY A 14 18.00 6.99 -16.82
N MET A 15 19.32 6.97 -17.06
CA MET A 15 20.02 7.98 -17.85
C MET A 15 19.63 7.86 -19.32
N LEU A 16 19.66 6.64 -19.88
CA LEU A 16 19.27 6.40 -21.27
C LEU A 16 17.83 6.81 -21.57
N ILE A 17 16.91 6.50 -20.65
CA ILE A 17 15.50 6.91 -20.76
C ILE A 17 15.39 8.43 -20.72
N ALA A 18 16.09 9.10 -19.80
CA ALA A 18 16.06 10.56 -19.70
C ALA A 18 16.61 11.22 -20.98
N ASP A 19 17.69 10.70 -21.54
CA ASP A 19 18.34 11.25 -22.74
C ASP A 19 17.47 11.07 -23.98
N ALA A 20 16.90 9.88 -24.19
CA ALA A 20 15.98 9.62 -25.28
C ALA A 20 14.69 10.45 -25.14
N TRP A 21 14.18 10.59 -23.92
CA TRP A 21 12.98 11.36 -23.64
C TRP A 21 13.18 12.86 -23.90
N ALA A 22 14.32 13.42 -23.54
CA ALA A 22 14.63 14.84 -23.79
C ALA A 22 14.61 15.18 -25.29
N GLN A 23 14.95 14.23 -26.15
CA GLN A 23 14.90 14.39 -27.61
C GLN A 23 13.48 14.45 -28.18
N LEU A 24 12.46 13.99 -27.44
CA LEU A 24 11.06 14.11 -27.84
C LEU A 24 10.52 15.55 -27.71
N GLY A 25 11.23 16.41 -26.97
CA GLY A 25 10.91 17.82 -26.82
C GLY A 25 9.58 18.11 -26.11
N ASP A 26 9.02 19.29 -26.37
CA ASP A 26 7.85 19.82 -25.65
C ASP A 26 6.54 19.06 -25.92
N ALA A 27 6.51 18.25 -27.00
CA ALA A 27 5.34 17.49 -27.38
C ALA A 27 4.91 16.48 -26.29
N VAL A 28 5.84 16.04 -25.44
CA VAL A 28 5.58 15.13 -24.32
C VAL A 28 5.49 15.83 -22.96
N ALA A 29 5.51 17.17 -22.91
CA ALA A 29 5.51 17.94 -21.65
C ALA A 29 4.41 17.53 -20.63
N PRO A 30 3.16 17.19 -21.02
CA PRO A 30 2.15 16.64 -20.11
C PRO A 30 2.53 15.36 -19.36
N LEU A 31 3.51 14.62 -19.88
CA LEU A 31 4.04 13.36 -19.36
C LEU A 31 5.43 13.54 -18.72
N SER A 32 5.92 14.78 -18.64
CA SER A 32 7.24 15.15 -18.12
C SER A 32 7.14 15.85 -16.76
N ASN A 33 8.24 15.82 -16.01
CA ASN A 33 8.45 16.63 -14.81
C ASN A 33 9.01 18.03 -15.18
N PRO A 34 9.16 18.96 -14.23
CA PRO A 34 9.70 20.30 -14.49
C PRO A 34 11.12 20.33 -15.08
N SER A 35 11.90 19.25 -14.92
CA SER A 35 13.24 19.11 -15.48
C SER A 35 13.25 18.48 -16.88
N GLY A 36 12.09 18.33 -17.52
CA GLY A 36 11.96 17.75 -18.87
C GLY A 36 12.16 16.23 -18.92
N ARG A 37 12.25 15.54 -17.77
CA ARG A 37 12.39 14.08 -17.68
C ARG A 37 11.00 13.42 -17.59
N PRO A 38 10.84 12.15 -17.96
CA PRO A 38 9.55 11.48 -17.82
C PRO A 38 9.17 11.40 -16.33
N LEU A 39 7.88 11.52 -16.05
CA LEU A 39 7.36 11.25 -14.70
C LEU A 39 7.61 9.78 -14.34
N ALA A 40 7.76 9.48 -13.05
CA ALA A 40 7.90 8.09 -12.59
C ALA A 40 6.73 7.19 -13.07
N ARG A 41 5.51 7.76 -13.13
CA ARG A 41 4.33 7.08 -13.67
C ARG A 41 4.34 6.96 -15.19
N THR A 42 4.95 7.89 -15.92
CA THR A 42 5.15 7.76 -17.37
C THR A 42 6.03 6.54 -17.65
N VAL A 43 7.10 6.35 -16.89
CA VAL A 43 7.93 5.14 -16.99
C VAL A 43 7.09 3.90 -16.67
N LYS A 44 6.44 3.89 -15.51
CA LYS A 44 5.71 2.73 -14.99
C LYS A 44 4.48 2.31 -15.82
N LEU A 45 3.74 3.27 -16.37
CA LEU A 45 2.43 3.03 -16.98
C LEU A 45 2.43 3.09 -18.51
N LEU A 46 3.43 3.73 -19.11
CA LEU A 46 3.55 3.87 -20.57
C LEU A 46 4.81 3.18 -21.08
N LEU A 47 5.99 3.64 -20.64
CA LEU A 47 7.25 3.16 -21.23
C LEU A 47 7.47 1.68 -20.97
N ASP A 48 7.45 1.24 -19.71
CA ASP A 48 7.70 -0.15 -19.38
C ASP A 48 6.63 -1.09 -19.98
N PRO A 49 5.32 -0.87 -19.81
CA PRO A 49 4.33 -1.82 -20.30
C PRO A 49 4.06 -1.76 -21.81
N LEU A 50 4.20 -0.61 -22.48
CA LEU A 50 3.71 -0.43 -23.86
C LEU A 50 4.82 -0.17 -24.88
N VAL A 51 5.90 0.49 -24.48
CA VAL A 51 7.01 0.86 -25.39
C VAL A 51 8.17 -0.15 -25.27
N LEU A 52 8.79 -0.24 -24.10
CA LEU A 52 9.98 -1.04 -23.83
C LEU A 52 9.65 -2.51 -23.60
N ARG A 53 8.51 -2.81 -22.97
CA ARG A 53 7.99 -4.15 -22.66
C ARG A 53 9.07 -5.09 -22.09
N PRO A 54 9.69 -4.80 -20.93
CA PRO A 54 10.80 -5.57 -20.39
C PRO A 54 10.54 -7.08 -20.23
N THR A 55 9.29 -7.50 -20.03
CA THR A 55 8.91 -8.92 -19.99
C THR A 55 9.16 -9.62 -21.32
N MET A 56 8.93 -8.94 -22.44
CA MET A 56 9.19 -9.45 -23.80
C MET A 56 10.60 -9.09 -24.28
N ASN A 57 11.16 -8.00 -23.77
CA ASN A 57 12.49 -7.47 -24.11
C ASN A 57 13.38 -7.48 -22.85
N ALA A 58 13.77 -8.66 -22.38
CA ALA A 58 14.55 -8.82 -21.14
C ALA A 58 15.84 -7.97 -21.11
N ARG A 59 16.42 -7.68 -22.28
CA ARG A 59 17.56 -6.75 -22.47
C ARG A 59 17.33 -5.33 -21.95
N PHE A 60 16.08 -4.92 -21.72
CA PHE A 60 15.71 -3.60 -21.20
C PHE A 60 15.24 -3.63 -19.72
N ALA A 61 15.24 -4.79 -19.05
CA ALA A 61 14.65 -4.95 -17.72
C ALA A 61 15.54 -4.52 -16.55
N GLY A 62 16.86 -4.62 -16.69
CA GLY A 62 17.81 -4.33 -15.62
C GLY A 62 17.95 -2.84 -15.29
N GLY A 63 18.45 -2.52 -14.09
CA GLY A 63 18.79 -1.13 -13.71
C GLY A 63 19.93 -0.52 -14.55
N VAL A 64 20.69 -1.37 -15.22
CA VAL A 64 21.71 -1.03 -16.21
C VAL A 64 21.43 -1.76 -17.52
N VAL A 65 21.84 -1.17 -18.63
CA VAL A 65 21.67 -1.72 -19.98
C VAL A 65 23.05 -1.91 -20.58
N ALA A 66 23.32 -3.09 -21.14
CA ALA A 66 24.57 -3.39 -21.80
C ALA A 66 24.77 -2.46 -23.01
N VAL A 67 26.01 -2.04 -23.27
CA VAL A 67 26.32 -1.03 -24.31
C VAL A 67 25.77 -1.43 -25.68
N GLU A 68 25.79 -2.72 -26.04
CA GLU A 68 25.23 -3.24 -27.29
C GLU A 68 23.70 -3.07 -27.44
N HIS A 69 23.00 -2.68 -26.37
CA HIS A 69 21.54 -2.49 -26.36
C HIS A 69 21.12 -1.04 -26.11
N VAL A 70 22.08 -0.13 -25.94
CA VAL A 70 21.83 1.31 -25.71
C VAL A 70 21.04 1.91 -26.87
N ASP A 71 21.52 1.72 -28.11
CA ASP A 71 20.88 2.31 -29.29
C ASP A 71 19.48 1.72 -29.51
N ALA A 72 19.31 0.42 -29.29
CA ALA A 72 18.02 -0.24 -29.40
C ALA A 72 16.99 0.31 -28.39
N LEU A 73 17.40 0.59 -27.15
CA LEU A 73 16.51 1.19 -26.15
C LEU A 73 16.14 2.63 -26.54
N ARG A 74 17.13 3.43 -26.95
CA ARG A 74 16.90 4.82 -27.38
C ARG A 74 15.97 4.88 -28.59
N ALA A 75 16.23 4.05 -29.60
CA ALA A 75 15.39 3.94 -30.79
C ALA A 75 13.95 3.58 -30.42
N ALA A 76 13.73 2.58 -29.57
CA ALA A 76 12.37 2.20 -29.14
C ALA A 76 11.56 3.37 -28.54
N ILE A 77 12.21 4.26 -27.79
CA ILE A 77 11.55 5.45 -27.22
C ILE A 77 11.32 6.53 -28.29
N LEU A 78 12.32 6.79 -29.13
CA LEU A 78 12.24 7.80 -30.19
C LEU A 78 11.20 7.44 -31.25
N ASP A 79 11.16 6.17 -31.66
CA ASP A 79 10.19 5.62 -32.61
C ASP A 79 8.76 5.69 -32.06
N ALA A 80 8.59 5.55 -30.75
CA ALA A 80 7.31 5.75 -30.07
C ALA A 80 6.93 7.22 -29.91
N GLY A 81 7.81 8.17 -30.27
CA GLY A 81 7.65 9.61 -30.08
C GLY A 81 6.32 10.17 -30.58
N PRO A 82 5.88 9.91 -31.83
CA PRO A 82 4.59 10.39 -32.33
C PRO A 82 3.40 9.89 -31.50
N ALA A 83 3.40 8.60 -31.11
CA ALA A 83 2.35 8.03 -30.27
C ALA A 83 2.36 8.63 -28.86
N LEU A 84 3.54 8.85 -28.28
CA LEU A 84 3.69 9.50 -26.97
C LEU A 84 3.24 10.97 -26.98
N ALA A 85 3.51 11.70 -28.06
CA ALA A 85 3.04 13.07 -28.25
C ALA A 85 1.50 13.13 -28.37
N ALA A 86 0.91 12.25 -29.20
CA ALA A 86 -0.53 12.13 -29.30
C ALA A 86 -1.18 11.71 -27.96
N THR A 87 -0.55 10.79 -27.23
CA THR A 87 -0.96 10.38 -25.87
C THR A 87 -0.99 11.57 -24.92
N ALA A 88 0.06 12.40 -24.95
CA ALA A 88 0.16 13.60 -24.12
C ALA A 88 -0.95 14.62 -24.44
N ALA A 89 -1.28 14.78 -25.73
CA ALA A 89 -2.37 15.65 -26.18
C ALA A 89 -3.75 15.11 -25.76
N TRP A 90 -4.01 13.80 -25.94
CA TRP A 90 -5.23 13.15 -25.48
C TRP A 90 -5.42 13.29 -23.97
N PHE A 91 -4.35 13.15 -23.19
CA PHE A 91 -4.39 13.29 -21.74
C PHE A 91 -4.85 14.69 -21.30
N GLN A 92 -4.50 15.74 -22.05
CA GLN A 92 -5.00 17.09 -21.76
C GLN A 92 -6.50 17.23 -22.03
N LEU A 93 -7.03 16.61 -23.10
CA LEU A 93 -8.45 16.58 -23.38
C LEU A 93 -9.22 15.78 -22.32
N VAL A 94 -8.73 14.60 -21.96
CA VAL A 94 -9.31 13.76 -20.90
C VAL A 94 -9.33 14.50 -19.55
N LYS A 95 -8.26 15.23 -19.20
CA LYS A 95 -8.27 16.08 -18.00
C LYS A 95 -9.33 17.17 -18.04
N LYS A 96 -9.57 17.77 -19.21
CA LYS A 96 -10.65 18.77 -19.39
C LYS A 96 -12.03 18.12 -19.26
N ALA A 97 -12.25 16.98 -19.91
CA ALA A 97 -13.49 16.21 -19.82
C ALA A 97 -13.79 15.76 -18.39
N ARG A 98 -12.79 15.19 -17.69
CA ARG A 98 -12.88 14.81 -16.27
C ARG A 98 -13.33 15.98 -15.38
N ARG A 99 -12.72 17.16 -15.56
CA ARG A 99 -13.09 18.36 -14.80
C ARG A 99 -14.53 18.79 -15.08
N ARG A 100 -14.96 18.74 -16.35
CA ARG A 100 -16.33 19.07 -16.76
C ARG A 100 -17.36 18.10 -16.16
N ALA A 101 -17.01 16.83 -16.06
CA ALA A 101 -17.83 15.80 -15.42
C ALA A 101 -17.83 15.86 -13.88
N GLY A 102 -17.10 16.80 -13.25
CA GLY A 102 -17.02 16.91 -11.80
C GLY A 102 -16.27 15.76 -11.11
N ILE A 103 -15.60 14.89 -11.86
CA ILE A 103 -14.93 13.71 -11.32
C ILE A 103 -13.68 14.14 -10.56
N THR A 104 -13.66 13.89 -9.26
CA THR A 104 -12.51 14.17 -8.38
C THR A 104 -11.75 12.91 -7.96
N GLU A 105 -12.36 11.74 -8.15
CA GLU A 105 -11.81 10.45 -7.73
C GLU A 105 -10.65 9.94 -8.61
N GLY A 106 -9.71 9.24 -7.98
CA GLY A 106 -8.58 8.56 -8.63
C GLY A 106 -7.48 9.49 -9.12
N HIS A 107 -6.25 9.00 -9.16
CA HIS A 107 -5.12 9.77 -9.68
C HIS A 107 -5.15 9.78 -11.22
N PRO A 108 -5.26 10.93 -11.90
CA PRO A 108 -5.53 10.99 -13.34
C PRO A 108 -4.54 10.18 -14.20
N GLN A 109 -3.26 10.15 -13.82
CA GLN A 109 -2.27 9.38 -14.58
C GLN A 109 -2.50 7.88 -14.47
N ASP A 110 -2.91 7.40 -13.29
CA ASP A 110 -3.17 5.98 -13.05
C ASP A 110 -4.43 5.53 -13.78
N LEU A 111 -5.39 6.43 -14.01
CA LEU A 111 -6.65 6.11 -14.70
C LEU A 111 -6.56 6.19 -16.22
N TYR A 112 -5.82 7.17 -16.75
CA TYR A 112 -5.99 7.58 -18.14
C TYR A 112 -4.75 7.43 -19.00
N PHE A 113 -3.56 7.17 -18.45
CA PHE A 113 -2.35 7.08 -19.29
C PHE A 113 -2.46 6.00 -20.36
N GLN A 114 -2.79 4.77 -19.98
CA GLN A 114 -2.92 3.67 -20.94
C GLN A 114 -4.09 3.91 -21.92
N ARG A 115 -5.24 4.36 -21.41
CA ARG A 115 -6.38 4.72 -22.27
C ARG A 115 -6.03 5.83 -23.28
N CYS A 116 -5.27 6.84 -22.88
CA CYS A 116 -4.81 7.89 -23.81
C CYS A 116 -3.82 7.35 -24.85
N PHE A 117 -3.04 6.32 -24.51
CA PHE A 117 -2.14 5.67 -25.45
C PHE A 117 -2.90 4.81 -26.46
N GLU A 118 -3.98 4.16 -26.05
CA GLU A 118 -4.92 3.48 -26.95
C GLU A 118 -5.58 4.48 -27.90
N LEU A 119 -6.14 5.59 -27.37
CA LEU A 119 -6.73 6.65 -28.20
C LEU A 119 -5.71 7.24 -29.20
N ALA A 120 -4.45 7.36 -28.81
CA ALA A 120 -3.38 7.79 -29.71
C ALA A 120 -3.12 6.80 -30.86
N HIS A 121 -3.25 5.49 -30.62
CA HIS A 121 -3.10 4.48 -31.67
C HIS A 121 -4.34 4.38 -32.55
N GLU A 122 -5.53 4.53 -31.96
CA GLU A 122 -6.80 4.38 -32.67
C GLU A 122 -7.16 5.62 -33.49
N HIS A 123 -6.88 6.81 -32.95
CA HIS A 123 -7.33 8.09 -33.53
C HIS A 123 -6.20 9.05 -33.87
N GLY A 124 -4.94 8.70 -33.59
CA GLY A 124 -3.80 9.59 -33.84
C GLY A 124 -3.81 10.83 -32.95
N ASP A 125 -3.32 11.96 -33.49
CA ASP A 125 -3.30 13.24 -32.76
C ASP A 125 -4.72 13.80 -32.61
N PRO A 126 -5.17 14.16 -31.39
CA PRO A 126 -6.51 14.72 -31.19
C PRO A 126 -6.74 16.07 -31.90
N ARG A 127 -5.69 16.76 -32.35
CA ARG A 127 -5.82 17.98 -33.18
C ARG A 127 -6.32 17.68 -34.58
N SER A 128 -6.08 16.47 -35.09
CA SER A 128 -6.57 15.99 -36.38
C SER A 128 -7.82 15.12 -36.29
N ALA A 129 -8.17 14.63 -35.10
CA ALA A 129 -9.32 13.74 -34.91
C ALA A 129 -10.64 14.53 -34.84
N GLU A 130 -11.59 14.18 -35.71
CA GLU A 130 -12.94 14.72 -35.64
C GLU A 130 -13.63 14.27 -34.35
N GLY A 131 -14.26 15.21 -33.64
CA GLY A 131 -14.97 14.89 -32.40
C GLY A 131 -14.06 14.50 -31.23
N ALA A 132 -12.77 14.83 -31.23
CA ALA A 132 -11.83 14.48 -30.16
C ALA A 132 -12.31 14.84 -28.74
N ALA A 133 -13.03 15.95 -28.58
CA ALA A 133 -13.61 16.34 -27.30
C ALA A 133 -14.74 15.39 -26.83
N ARG A 134 -15.54 14.85 -27.76
CA ARG A 134 -16.57 13.85 -27.49
C ARG A 134 -15.93 12.51 -27.14
N ILE A 135 -14.97 12.06 -27.95
CA ILE A 135 -14.20 10.82 -27.71
C ILE A 135 -13.53 10.86 -26.33
N ALA A 136 -12.91 11.99 -25.96
CA ALA A 136 -12.31 12.14 -24.63
C ALA A 136 -13.35 12.11 -23.49
N ALA A 137 -14.57 12.59 -23.72
CA ALA A 137 -15.65 12.52 -22.74
C ALA A 137 -16.22 11.10 -22.62
N GLU A 138 -16.36 10.38 -23.74
CA GLU A 138 -16.77 8.97 -23.79
C GLU A 138 -15.73 8.09 -23.10
N ALA A 139 -14.44 8.25 -23.39
CA ALA A 139 -13.37 7.53 -22.70
C ALA A 139 -13.36 7.81 -21.18
N VAL A 140 -13.71 9.03 -20.74
CA VAL A 140 -13.91 9.31 -19.32
C VAL A 140 -15.15 8.57 -18.80
N ALA A 141 -16.27 8.58 -19.53
CA ALA A 141 -17.47 7.88 -19.11
C ALA A 141 -17.24 6.37 -19.00
N GLU A 142 -16.63 5.73 -20.01
CA GLU A 142 -16.28 4.31 -20.05
C GLU A 142 -15.42 3.89 -18.87
N VAL A 143 -14.30 4.60 -18.64
CA VAL A 143 -13.39 4.30 -17.53
C VAL A 143 -14.10 4.38 -16.17
N HIS A 144 -15.19 5.13 -16.04
CA HIS A 144 -15.98 5.21 -14.81
C HIS A 144 -17.26 4.36 -14.83
N ALA A 145 -17.74 3.94 -16.01
CA ALA A 145 -18.88 3.05 -16.19
C ALA A 145 -18.48 1.58 -15.99
N GLU A 146 -17.31 1.17 -16.51
CA GLU A 146 -16.69 -0.14 -16.21
C GLU A 146 -16.40 -0.32 -14.72
N ARG A 147 -16.30 0.79 -13.97
CA ARG A 147 -16.10 0.82 -12.51
C ARG A 147 -17.39 0.76 -11.70
N GLY A 148 -18.50 0.40 -12.33
CA GLY A 148 -19.84 0.41 -11.73
C GLY A 148 -19.92 -0.32 -10.39
N GLU A 149 -20.64 0.31 -9.46
CA GLU A 149 -21.07 -0.14 -8.11
C GLU A 149 -20.24 0.32 -6.90
N VAL A 150 -18.92 0.23 -6.91
CA VAL A 150 -18.11 0.42 -5.67
C VAL A 150 -17.27 1.71 -5.74
N THR A 151 -17.92 2.87 -5.56
CA THR A 151 -17.27 4.20 -5.51
C THR A 151 -17.36 4.84 -4.13
N VAL A 152 -16.43 5.77 -3.83
CA VAL A 152 -16.44 6.51 -2.56
C VAL A 152 -17.71 7.35 -2.40
N ASP A 153 -18.20 7.95 -3.48
CA ASP A 153 -19.39 8.80 -3.44
C ASP A 153 -20.67 7.97 -3.25
N ARG A 154 -20.77 6.79 -3.87
CA ARG A 154 -21.88 5.87 -3.61
C ARG A 154 -21.81 5.30 -2.19
N LEU A 155 -20.62 4.96 -1.69
CA LEU A 155 -20.43 4.51 -0.31
C LEU A 155 -20.90 5.60 0.66
N ARG A 156 -20.47 6.85 0.44
CA ARG A 156 -20.91 7.99 1.23
C ARG A 156 -22.44 8.12 1.17
N GLY A 157 -23.01 8.16 -0.03
CA GLY A 157 -24.46 8.28 -0.21
C GLY A 157 -25.24 7.18 0.52
N PHE A 158 -24.73 5.94 0.49
CA PHE A 158 -25.33 4.81 1.19
C PHE A 158 -25.28 4.96 2.72
N VAL A 159 -24.13 5.34 3.29
CA VAL A 159 -24.00 5.44 4.77
C VAL A 159 -24.63 6.71 5.36
N THR A 160 -24.81 7.76 4.55
CA THR A 160 -25.44 9.02 4.99
C THR A 160 -26.95 9.09 4.70
N ASP A 161 -27.52 8.08 4.05
CA ASP A 161 -28.95 7.97 3.82
C ASP A 161 -29.70 7.89 5.17
N PRO A 162 -30.59 8.85 5.51
CA PRO A 162 -31.21 8.93 6.83
C PRO A 162 -31.98 7.67 7.24
N GLU A 163 -32.66 7.01 6.30
CA GLU A 163 -33.43 5.80 6.59
C GLU A 163 -32.49 4.63 6.94
N ARG A 164 -31.38 4.51 6.22
CA ARG A 164 -30.38 3.46 6.44
C ARG A 164 -29.46 3.73 7.62
N ALA A 165 -29.14 4.99 7.90
CA ALA A 165 -28.22 5.35 8.97
C ALA A 165 -28.70 4.84 10.34
N ALA A 166 -30.02 4.89 10.59
CA ALA A 166 -30.62 4.34 11.80
C ALA A 166 -30.51 2.81 11.88
N GLU A 167 -30.77 2.13 10.76
CA GLU A 167 -30.63 0.67 10.63
C GLU A 167 -29.18 0.22 10.85
N LEU A 168 -28.23 0.84 10.16
CA LEU A 168 -26.80 0.55 10.28
C LEU A 168 -26.28 0.80 11.71
N ALA A 169 -26.73 1.88 12.37
CA ALA A 169 -26.41 2.13 13.76
C ALA A 169 -27.00 1.08 14.71
N GLY A 170 -28.21 0.58 14.42
CA GLY A 170 -28.83 -0.53 15.14
C GLY A 170 -28.07 -1.85 14.98
N LEU A 171 -27.67 -2.17 13.75
CA LEU A 171 -26.85 -3.34 13.44
C LEU A 171 -25.51 -3.28 14.16
N LEU A 172 -24.85 -2.12 14.13
CA LEU A 172 -23.58 -1.90 14.79
C LEU A 172 -23.67 -2.08 16.31
N ARG A 173 -24.69 -1.51 16.95
CA ARG A 173 -24.93 -1.71 18.39
C ARG A 173 -25.13 -3.18 18.73
N SER A 174 -25.92 -3.89 17.91
CA SER A 174 -26.19 -5.33 18.11
C SER A 174 -24.90 -6.16 17.98
N ALA A 175 -24.15 -5.95 16.90
CA ALA A 175 -22.89 -6.66 16.67
C ALA A 175 -21.87 -6.47 17.80
N TRP A 176 -21.80 -5.26 18.37
CA TRP A 176 -20.91 -4.97 19.50
C TRP A 176 -21.44 -5.46 20.85
N ALA A 177 -22.76 -5.56 21.03
CA ALA A 177 -23.36 -6.14 22.22
C ALA A 177 -23.16 -7.67 22.28
N ASP A 178 -23.07 -8.34 21.12
CA ASP A 178 -22.85 -9.78 21.01
C ASP A 178 -21.39 -10.22 21.26
N ARG A 179 -20.48 -9.27 21.54
CA ARG A 179 -19.09 -9.60 21.85
C ARG A 179 -19.03 -10.36 23.17
N SER A 180 -18.33 -11.49 23.19
CA SER A 180 -18.14 -12.26 24.41
C SER A 180 -17.28 -11.47 25.41
N ASP A 181 -17.80 -11.27 26.62
CA ASP A 181 -17.13 -10.54 27.71
C ASP A 181 -16.04 -11.34 28.44
N GLU A 182 -15.84 -12.62 28.10
CA GLU A 182 -14.85 -13.47 28.76
C GLU A 182 -13.42 -13.15 28.29
N ALA A 183 -12.83 -12.14 28.90
CA ALA A 183 -11.39 -11.96 28.91
C ALA A 183 -10.75 -13.08 29.75
N VAL A 184 -10.48 -14.22 29.12
CA VAL A 184 -9.75 -15.31 29.76
C VAL A 184 -8.26 -14.97 29.77
N ASP A 185 -7.61 -15.09 30.94
CA ASP A 185 -6.16 -14.95 31.07
C ASP A 185 -5.48 -16.22 30.52
N ALA A 186 -5.45 -16.33 29.19
CA ALA A 186 -4.80 -17.43 28.50
C ALA A 186 -3.37 -17.04 28.12
N ALA A 187 -2.42 -17.88 28.52
CA ALA A 187 -1.04 -17.77 28.02
C ALA A 187 -1.02 -17.88 26.48
N PRO A 188 -0.06 -17.22 25.78
CA PRO A 188 0.05 -17.31 24.34
C PRO A 188 0.10 -18.77 23.87
N HIS A 189 -0.66 -19.11 22.84
CA HIS A 189 -0.73 -20.47 22.34
C HIS A 189 0.64 -20.91 21.79
N PRO A 190 1.26 -21.99 22.30
CA PRO A 190 2.64 -22.36 21.95
C PRO A 190 2.83 -22.67 20.46
N GLY A 191 1.77 -23.06 19.77
CA GLY A 191 1.77 -23.27 18.32
C GLY A 191 2.09 -22.01 17.50
N LEU A 192 1.89 -20.80 18.03
CA LEU A 192 2.30 -19.57 17.33
C LEU A 192 3.82 -19.45 17.27
N ALA A 193 4.51 -19.67 18.40
CA ALA A 193 5.96 -19.67 18.46
C ALA A 193 6.56 -20.77 17.57
N ALA A 194 5.99 -21.97 17.62
CA ALA A 194 6.41 -23.08 16.75
C ALA A 194 6.25 -22.76 15.25
N PHE A 195 5.18 -22.05 14.87
CA PHE A 195 4.99 -21.62 13.48
C PHE A 195 6.00 -20.53 13.07
N LEU A 196 6.25 -19.53 13.92
CA LEU A 196 7.23 -18.46 13.67
C LEU A 196 8.66 -18.97 13.50
N GLU A 197 8.98 -20.13 14.08
CA GLU A 197 10.31 -20.74 13.94
C GLU A 197 10.62 -21.20 12.50
N HIS A 198 9.58 -21.51 11.71
CA HIS A 198 9.77 -22.10 10.37
C HIS A 198 9.09 -21.31 9.25
N CYS A 199 8.25 -20.31 9.55
CA CYS A 199 7.42 -19.67 8.53
C CYS A 199 8.22 -18.98 7.40
N ALA A 200 9.46 -18.57 7.66
CA ALA A 200 10.31 -17.88 6.67
C ALA A 200 11.02 -18.83 5.69
N THR A 201 11.15 -20.11 6.03
CA THR A 201 11.96 -21.10 5.28
C THR A 201 11.13 -22.27 4.79
N GLY A 202 10.10 -22.67 5.53
CA GLY A 202 9.21 -23.77 5.22
C GLY A 202 8.00 -23.75 6.15
N PRO A 203 6.97 -22.94 5.86
CA PRO A 203 5.80 -22.81 6.74
C PRO A 203 5.05 -24.14 6.88
N ASP A 204 4.76 -24.52 8.13
CA ASP A 204 4.02 -25.75 8.45
C ASP A 204 2.51 -25.56 8.18
N ARG A 205 2.06 -26.11 7.05
CA ARG A 205 0.67 -26.02 6.58
C ARG A 205 -0.31 -26.79 7.47
N ASP A 206 0.12 -27.86 8.13
CA ASP A 206 -0.76 -28.66 8.98
C ASP A 206 -0.91 -28.04 10.37
N LEU A 207 0.17 -27.44 10.89
CA LEU A 207 0.09 -26.57 12.05
C LEU A 207 -0.81 -25.37 11.77
N TRP A 208 -0.65 -24.70 10.61
CA TRP A 208 -1.52 -23.58 10.21
C TRP A 208 -3.02 -23.96 10.24
N LYS A 209 -3.39 -25.07 9.58
CA LYS A 209 -4.76 -25.60 9.61
C LYS A 209 -5.23 -25.93 11.02
N THR A 210 -4.33 -26.41 11.87
CA THR A 210 -4.63 -26.73 13.28
C THR A 210 -4.89 -25.47 14.10
N LEU A 211 -4.07 -24.43 13.94
CA LEU A 211 -4.29 -23.12 14.57
C LEU A 211 -5.64 -22.53 14.15
N ALA A 212 -5.96 -22.60 12.85
CA ALA A 212 -7.23 -22.12 12.30
C ALA A 212 -8.44 -22.89 12.87
N ARG A 213 -8.40 -24.23 12.87
CA ARG A 213 -9.48 -25.06 13.45
C ARG A 213 -9.70 -24.80 14.93
N LYS A 214 -8.61 -24.55 15.68
CA LYS A 214 -8.66 -24.23 17.13
C LYS A 214 -9.01 -22.77 17.41
N ARG A 215 -9.24 -21.95 16.38
CA ARG A 215 -9.55 -20.53 16.50
C ARG A 215 -8.55 -19.76 17.37
N VAL A 216 -7.26 -20.06 17.21
CA VAL A 216 -6.19 -19.48 18.04
C VAL A 216 -6.13 -17.97 17.92
N GLY A 217 -6.24 -17.40 16.72
CA GLY A 217 -6.25 -15.96 16.51
C GLY A 217 -7.45 -15.28 17.18
N THR A 218 -8.62 -15.90 17.17
CA THR A 218 -9.78 -15.45 17.95
C THR A 218 -9.47 -15.44 19.45
N ALA A 219 -8.92 -16.54 19.99
CA ALA A 219 -8.61 -16.65 21.41
C ALA A 219 -7.55 -15.61 21.86
N GLU A 220 -6.50 -15.42 21.05
CA GLU A 220 -5.44 -14.43 21.30
C GLU A 220 -5.95 -12.98 21.34
N ALA A 221 -7.07 -12.70 20.66
CA ALA A 221 -7.65 -11.37 20.63
C ALA A 221 -8.39 -11.01 21.93
N ALA A 222 -8.76 -11.98 22.77
CA ALA A 222 -9.53 -11.73 24.00
C ALA A 222 -8.81 -10.74 24.93
N ALA A 223 -7.48 -10.73 24.91
CA ALA A 223 -6.68 -9.80 25.68
C ALA A 223 -6.84 -8.32 25.25
N LEU A 224 -7.34 -8.03 24.05
CA LEU A 224 -7.46 -6.67 23.50
C LEU A 224 -8.51 -5.81 24.23
N ASP A 225 -9.52 -6.43 24.85
CA ASP A 225 -10.55 -5.73 25.60
C ASP A 225 -10.11 -5.32 27.00
N ARG A 226 -8.93 -5.78 27.43
CA ARG A 226 -8.31 -5.32 28.67
C ARG A 226 -7.80 -3.88 28.51
N PRO A 227 -7.82 -3.09 29.61
CA PRO A 227 -7.28 -1.74 29.60
C PRO A 227 -5.86 -1.67 29.04
N SER A 228 -5.61 -0.68 28.19
CA SER A 228 -4.31 -0.34 27.60
C SER A 228 -3.67 -1.38 26.66
N VAL A 229 -4.21 -2.59 26.49
CA VAL A 229 -3.57 -3.62 25.65
C VAL A 229 -3.60 -3.22 24.16
N ALA A 230 -4.79 -2.96 23.60
CA ALA A 230 -4.90 -2.51 22.20
C ALA A 230 -4.25 -1.13 21.97
N ARG A 231 -4.20 -0.29 23.02
CA ARG A 231 -3.49 0.99 23.01
C ARG A 231 -1.97 0.81 22.92
N GLY A 232 -1.43 -0.15 23.67
CA GLY A 232 -0.02 -0.54 23.67
C GLY A 232 0.43 -1.04 22.29
N TYR A 233 -0.41 -1.84 21.63
CA TYR A 233 -0.21 -2.24 20.22
C TYR A 233 -0.41 -1.10 19.21
N GLY A 234 -0.78 0.09 19.68
CA GLY A 234 -1.01 1.27 18.86
C GLY A 234 -2.25 1.18 17.98
N LEU A 235 -3.14 0.21 18.19
CA LEU A 235 -4.34 0.00 17.36
C LEU A 235 -5.46 1.00 17.70
N THR A 236 -5.48 1.52 18.93
CA THR A 236 -6.38 2.59 19.41
C THR A 236 -5.63 3.65 20.23
N GLY A 237 -6.20 4.83 20.37
CA GLY A 237 -5.83 5.86 21.34
C GLY A 237 -6.59 5.76 22.66
N ARG A 238 -7.63 4.92 22.73
CA ARG A 238 -8.52 4.77 23.89
C ARG A 238 -8.01 3.71 24.84
N GLU A 239 -8.52 3.72 26.07
CA GLU A 239 -8.16 2.74 27.10
C GLU A 239 -8.62 1.32 26.73
N ARG A 240 -9.75 1.21 26.05
CA ARG A 240 -10.29 -0.03 25.47
C ARG A 240 -10.84 0.25 24.08
N PRO A 241 -10.87 -0.74 23.17
CA PRO A 241 -11.62 -0.63 21.93
C PRO A 241 -13.09 -0.34 22.22
N VAL A 242 -13.72 0.49 21.38
CA VAL A 242 -15.15 0.83 21.50
C VAL A 242 -15.80 0.79 20.12
N PRO A 243 -17.15 0.70 20.05
CA PRO A 243 -17.84 0.72 18.77
C PRO A 243 -17.42 1.92 17.92
N PRO A 244 -17.04 1.72 16.64
CA PRO A 244 -16.74 2.83 15.75
C PRO A 244 -18.00 3.62 15.44
N GLU A 245 -17.86 4.84 14.96
CA GLU A 245 -18.98 5.54 14.32
C GLU A 245 -19.20 5.00 12.90
N ILE A 246 -20.39 5.19 12.34
CA ILE A 246 -20.62 4.93 10.90
C ILE A 246 -19.75 5.90 10.08
N GLY A 247 -19.75 7.19 10.44
CA GLY A 247 -18.99 8.26 9.80
C GLY A 247 -19.57 8.73 8.47
N ASP A 248 -19.32 9.99 8.11
CA ASP A 248 -19.81 10.62 6.88
C ASP A 248 -18.67 11.04 5.92
N ARG A 249 -17.42 10.99 6.40
CA ARG A 249 -16.23 11.54 5.74
C ARG A 249 -15.00 10.68 6.03
N ALA A 250 -14.05 10.73 5.12
CA ALA A 250 -12.73 10.13 5.28
C ALA A 250 -11.66 10.96 4.57
N SER A 251 -10.43 10.96 5.11
CA SER A 251 -9.29 11.66 4.51
C SER A 251 -8.01 10.85 4.62
N LYS A 252 -7.32 10.65 3.49
CA LYS A 252 -6.02 9.94 3.45
C LYS A 252 -4.93 10.58 4.31
N ARG A 253 -5.01 11.90 4.55
CA ARG A 253 -3.97 12.65 5.28
C ARG A 253 -4.10 12.54 6.80
N ARG A 254 -5.27 12.15 7.31
CA ARG A 254 -5.57 12.11 8.74
C ARG A 254 -6.48 10.93 9.08
N LEU A 255 -6.06 9.73 8.69
CA LEU A 255 -6.76 8.53 9.14
C LEU A 255 -6.42 8.27 10.62
N PRO A 256 -7.44 8.07 11.48
CA PRO A 256 -7.22 7.59 12.84
C PRO A 256 -6.48 6.24 12.88
N LYS A 257 -6.04 5.88 14.08
CA LYS A 257 -5.53 4.52 14.36
C LYS A 257 -6.60 3.49 13.99
N PRO A 258 -6.23 2.27 13.57
CA PRO A 258 -7.15 1.27 13.03
C PRO A 258 -8.50 1.16 13.75
N PHE A 259 -8.49 0.98 15.07
CA PHE A 259 -9.70 0.73 15.87
C PHE A 259 -10.50 2.00 16.17
N ASP A 260 -9.93 3.18 15.91
CA ASP A 260 -10.60 4.47 16.09
C ASP A 260 -11.23 5.00 14.78
N ARG A 261 -11.05 4.28 13.66
CA ARG A 261 -11.64 4.64 12.38
C ARG A 261 -13.13 4.32 12.36
N SER A 262 -13.91 5.23 11.81
CA SER A 262 -15.31 4.99 11.43
C SER A 262 -15.43 3.90 10.35
N ILE A 263 -16.63 3.34 10.17
CA ILE A 263 -16.94 2.38 9.10
C ILE A 263 -16.60 2.99 7.73
N MET A 264 -16.97 4.25 7.49
CA MET A 264 -16.63 5.01 6.29
C MET A 264 -15.10 5.08 6.08
N GLU A 265 -14.33 5.40 7.11
CA GLU A 265 -12.87 5.52 7.00
C GLU A 265 -12.16 4.18 6.76
N ARG A 266 -12.70 3.09 7.31
CA ARG A 266 -12.20 1.72 7.11
C ARG A 266 -12.34 1.30 5.66
N LEU A 267 -13.53 1.48 5.09
CA LEU A 267 -13.82 1.14 3.70
C LEU A 267 -13.11 2.09 2.73
N PHE A 268 -13.10 3.40 3.02
CA PHE A 268 -12.48 4.40 2.15
C PHE A 268 -11.02 4.09 1.80
N ALA A 269 -10.23 3.60 2.75
CA ALA A 269 -8.83 3.28 2.51
C ALA A 269 -8.66 2.24 1.38
N ALA A 270 -9.49 1.20 1.37
CA ALA A 270 -9.48 0.14 0.37
C ALA A 270 -9.97 0.63 -1.00
N PHE A 271 -11.02 1.46 -1.03
CA PHE A 271 -11.59 1.98 -2.28
C PHE A 271 -10.59 2.87 -3.03
N THR A 272 -9.60 3.46 -2.35
CA THR A 272 -8.70 4.39 -3.02
C THR A 272 -7.55 3.75 -3.79
N ALA A 273 -7.39 2.42 -3.74
CA ALA A 273 -6.50 1.64 -4.61
C ALA A 273 -7.31 1.11 -5.81
N VAL A 274 -7.17 1.78 -6.95
CA VAL A 274 -8.08 1.64 -8.11
C VAL A 274 -8.12 0.22 -8.70
N PHE A 275 -6.98 -0.47 -8.77
CA PHE A 275 -6.85 -1.80 -9.41
C PHE A 275 -7.39 -2.98 -8.59
N GLN A 276 -8.11 -2.70 -7.50
CA GLN A 276 -8.41 -3.71 -6.47
C GLN A 276 -9.90 -3.77 -6.10
N ARG A 277 -10.76 -3.04 -6.83
CA ARG A 277 -12.20 -2.93 -6.52
C ARG A 277 -13.07 -3.98 -7.20
N GLU A 278 -12.63 -4.50 -8.33
CA GLU A 278 -13.40 -5.46 -9.14
C GLU A 278 -13.64 -6.79 -8.39
N SER A 279 -12.79 -7.12 -7.41
CA SER A 279 -12.96 -8.30 -6.55
C SER A 279 -13.73 -8.01 -5.25
N MET A 280 -14.14 -6.76 -5.01
CA MET A 280 -14.88 -6.38 -3.80
C MET A 280 -16.38 -6.65 -3.97
N GLY A 281 -17.06 -6.95 -2.86
CA GLY A 281 -18.52 -7.04 -2.84
C GLY A 281 -19.21 -5.69 -3.13
N ASP A 282 -20.54 -5.72 -3.28
CA ASP A 282 -21.33 -4.50 -3.41
C ASP A 282 -21.27 -3.63 -2.13
N ILE A 283 -21.65 -2.36 -2.25
CA ILE A 283 -21.58 -1.42 -1.11
C ILE A 283 -22.39 -1.90 0.11
N PRO A 284 -23.65 -2.35 -0.02
CA PRO A 284 -24.40 -2.89 1.11
C PRO A 284 -23.67 -4.02 1.84
N ALA A 285 -23.18 -5.04 1.11
CA ALA A 285 -22.48 -6.16 1.71
C ALA A 285 -21.17 -5.73 2.37
N LEU A 286 -20.43 -4.79 1.76
CA LEU A 286 -19.20 -4.25 2.33
C LEU A 286 -19.44 -3.49 3.64
N VAL A 287 -20.50 -2.69 3.72
CA VAL A 287 -20.85 -1.92 4.93
C VAL A 287 -21.31 -2.84 6.05
N VAL A 288 -22.23 -3.77 5.76
CA VAL A 288 -22.70 -4.77 6.74
C VAL A 288 -21.54 -5.64 7.20
N GLY A 289 -20.72 -6.12 6.27
CA GLY A 289 -19.53 -6.91 6.56
C GLY A 289 -18.53 -6.15 7.44
N GLU A 290 -18.28 -4.87 7.19
CA GLU A 290 -17.37 -4.06 8.00
C GLU A 290 -17.93 -3.78 9.41
N ILE A 291 -19.25 -3.64 9.55
CA ILE A 291 -19.90 -3.53 10.86
C ILE A 291 -19.60 -4.78 11.70
N HIS A 292 -19.86 -5.97 11.17
CA HIS A 292 -19.55 -7.22 11.86
C HIS A 292 -18.05 -7.40 12.10
N ARG A 293 -17.22 -7.06 11.11
CA ARG A 293 -15.76 -7.09 11.23
C ARG A 293 -15.27 -6.19 12.36
N SER A 294 -15.87 -5.02 12.55
CA SER A 294 -15.48 -4.08 13.61
C SER A 294 -15.71 -4.63 15.02
N ALA A 295 -16.71 -5.51 15.20
CA ALA A 295 -16.99 -6.17 16.47
C ALA A 295 -16.19 -7.46 16.68
N ALA A 296 -15.60 -7.98 15.62
CA ALA A 296 -14.91 -9.26 15.63
C ALA A 296 -13.53 -9.19 16.33
N PRO A 297 -12.97 -10.33 16.77
CA PRO A 297 -11.59 -10.44 17.24
C PRO A 297 -10.58 -9.79 16.28
N TRP A 298 -9.63 -9.01 16.82
CA TRP A 298 -8.69 -8.16 16.06
C TRP A 298 -9.34 -7.15 15.09
N GLN A 299 -10.67 -7.01 15.15
CA GLN A 299 -11.49 -6.30 14.19
C GLN A 299 -11.24 -6.77 12.74
N LEU A 300 -11.13 -8.10 12.58
CA LEU A 300 -10.92 -8.84 11.33
C LEU A 300 -11.91 -10.00 11.29
N ALA A 301 -12.41 -10.38 10.11
CA ALA A 301 -13.47 -11.40 10.01
C ALA A 301 -12.92 -12.82 9.96
N GLU A 302 -11.78 -13.01 9.29
CA GLU A 302 -11.23 -14.32 9.02
C GLU A 302 -10.26 -14.77 10.11
N GLU A 303 -10.35 -16.06 10.44
CA GLU A 303 -9.49 -16.64 11.46
C GLU A 303 -8.01 -16.65 11.03
N SER A 304 -7.74 -16.86 9.74
CA SER A 304 -6.39 -16.76 9.16
C SER A 304 -5.76 -15.38 9.40
N SER A 305 -6.49 -14.30 9.13
CA SER A 305 -6.04 -12.94 9.39
C SER A 305 -5.78 -12.68 10.88
N ARG A 306 -6.64 -13.19 11.76
CA ARG A 306 -6.47 -13.07 13.23
C ARG A 306 -5.22 -13.80 13.72
N ILE A 307 -4.96 -15.00 13.18
CA ILE A 307 -3.72 -15.74 13.46
C ILE A 307 -2.51 -14.93 12.98
N THR A 308 -2.55 -14.39 11.76
CA THR A 308 -1.46 -13.56 11.24
C THR A 308 -1.24 -12.29 12.07
N MET A 309 -2.28 -11.66 12.61
CA MET A 309 -2.13 -10.53 13.56
C MET A 309 -1.40 -10.97 14.84
N ALA A 310 -1.78 -12.11 15.42
CA ALA A 310 -1.11 -12.64 16.62
C ALA A 310 0.35 -13.01 16.34
N LEU A 311 0.62 -13.65 15.20
CA LEU A 311 1.98 -13.94 14.74
C LEU A 311 2.80 -12.65 14.54
N GLY A 312 2.22 -11.61 13.93
CA GLY A 312 2.89 -10.34 13.74
C GLY A 312 3.18 -9.58 15.03
N ARG A 313 2.28 -9.65 16.02
CA ARG A 313 2.53 -9.17 17.39
C ARG A 313 3.75 -9.84 17.99
N ASP A 314 3.87 -11.16 17.86
CA ASP A 314 4.96 -11.91 18.47
C ASP A 314 6.27 -11.77 17.69
N ALA A 315 6.22 -11.71 16.35
CA ALA A 315 7.38 -11.51 15.49
C ALA A 315 7.99 -10.11 15.64
N ALA A 316 7.18 -9.09 15.95
CA ALA A 316 7.61 -7.70 16.13
C ALA A 316 8.18 -7.39 17.53
N LYS A 317 8.16 -8.34 18.47
CA LYS A 317 8.68 -8.14 19.84
C LYS A 317 10.14 -7.70 19.80
N GLY A 318 10.47 -6.67 20.58
CA GLY A 318 11.83 -6.17 20.74
C GLY A 318 12.34 -5.26 19.63
N LEU A 319 11.51 -4.90 18.63
CA LEU A 319 11.92 -3.91 17.61
C LEU A 319 12.15 -2.51 18.20
N ASP A 320 11.48 -2.18 19.30
CA ASP A 320 11.63 -0.94 20.07
C ASP A 320 12.67 -1.04 21.20
N ALA A 321 13.22 -2.24 21.43
CA ALA A 321 14.18 -2.52 22.48
C ALA A 321 15.64 -2.32 22.00
N PRO A 322 16.62 -2.23 22.93
CA PRO A 322 18.03 -2.22 22.58
C PRO A 322 18.42 -3.42 21.70
N ILE A 323 19.40 -3.22 20.80
CA ILE A 323 19.80 -4.17 19.74
C ILE A 323 20.26 -5.54 20.28
N GLU A 324 20.58 -5.65 21.57
CA GLU A 324 21.07 -6.87 22.23
C GLU A 324 19.96 -7.84 22.65
N ALA A 325 18.70 -7.61 22.24
CA ALA A 325 17.59 -8.50 22.53
C ALA A 325 17.80 -9.91 21.92
N VAL A 326 17.64 -10.95 22.75
CA VAL A 326 17.68 -12.36 22.31
C VAL A 326 16.43 -12.63 21.46
N PRO A 327 16.57 -13.09 20.20
CA PRO A 327 15.42 -13.39 19.36
C PRO A 327 14.54 -14.51 19.92
N ALA A 328 13.22 -14.35 19.80
CA ALA A 328 12.25 -15.33 20.30
C ALA A 328 11.88 -16.43 19.28
N SER A 329 12.26 -16.27 18.01
CA SER A 329 12.05 -17.21 16.91
C SER A 329 12.91 -16.82 15.69
N ASP A 330 13.05 -17.70 14.69
CA ASP A 330 13.69 -17.38 13.40
C ASP A 330 13.04 -16.16 12.72
N ALA A 331 11.71 -16.09 12.64
CA ALA A 331 11.02 -14.93 12.05
C ALA A 331 11.36 -13.62 12.79
N ASN A 332 11.35 -13.64 14.13
CA ASN A 332 11.73 -12.48 14.94
C ASN A 332 13.20 -12.10 14.71
N ALA A 333 14.11 -13.06 14.68
CA ALA A 333 15.54 -12.83 14.41
C ALA A 333 15.76 -12.13 13.06
N ARG A 334 15.03 -12.54 12.02
CA ARG A 334 15.10 -11.92 10.69
C ARG A 334 14.58 -10.49 10.67
N LEU A 335 13.47 -10.22 11.36
CA LEU A 335 12.92 -8.86 11.47
C LEU A 335 13.87 -7.94 12.26
N LEU A 336 14.39 -8.39 13.40
CA LEU A 336 15.39 -7.66 14.20
C LEU A 336 16.66 -7.38 13.38
N SER A 337 17.18 -8.38 12.68
CA SER A 337 18.35 -8.22 11.80
C SER A 337 18.11 -7.23 10.66
N ARG A 338 16.91 -7.19 10.08
CA ARG A 338 16.56 -6.19 9.07
C ARG A 338 16.49 -4.79 9.67
N TRP A 339 15.80 -4.65 10.78
CA TRP A 339 15.60 -3.36 11.45
C TRP A 339 16.91 -2.75 11.92
N SER A 340 17.75 -3.54 12.60
CA SER A 340 19.07 -3.11 13.09
C SER A 340 20.09 -2.77 12.00
N ARG A 341 19.88 -3.17 10.75
CA ARG A 341 20.75 -2.81 9.62
C ARG A 341 20.53 -1.38 9.13
N GLU A 342 19.43 -0.74 9.50
CA GLU A 342 19.15 0.65 9.14
C GLU A 342 20.00 1.60 10.01
N SER A 343 20.81 2.45 9.37
CA SER A 343 21.79 3.29 10.06
C SER A 343 21.15 4.31 11.01
N TYR A 344 19.98 4.87 10.66
CA TYR A 344 19.24 5.78 11.53
C TYR A 344 18.71 5.09 12.78
N VAL A 345 18.33 3.81 12.68
CA VAL A 345 17.89 2.98 13.81
C VAL A 345 19.04 2.76 14.77
N GLN A 346 20.22 2.37 14.28
CA GLN A 346 21.41 2.23 15.13
C GLN A 346 21.76 3.54 15.84
N ARG A 347 21.63 4.67 15.14
CA ARG A 347 21.89 6.00 15.72
C ARG A 347 20.92 6.33 16.85
N VAL A 348 19.63 6.05 16.66
CA VAL A 348 18.60 6.30 17.69
C VAL A 348 18.74 5.34 18.89
N LEU A 349 18.93 4.04 18.64
CA LEU A 349 18.95 3.03 19.70
C LEU A 349 20.27 2.97 20.49
N ARG A 350 21.38 3.52 19.98
CA ARG A 350 22.69 3.50 20.66
C ARG A 350 23.07 4.79 21.39
N LEU A 351 22.47 5.94 21.08
CA LEU A 351 22.88 7.22 21.67
C LEU A 351 22.04 7.58 22.91
N PRO A 352 22.66 7.85 24.08
CA PRO A 352 21.99 8.43 25.22
C PRO A 352 21.51 9.86 24.90
N ASP A 353 20.40 10.26 25.54
CA ASP A 353 19.58 11.43 25.22
C ASP A 353 20.33 12.77 25.01
N ALA A 354 21.49 12.97 25.66
CA ALA A 354 22.26 14.21 25.58
C ALA A 354 23.10 14.39 24.30
N ALA A 355 23.41 13.30 23.57
CA ALA A 355 24.24 13.31 22.34
C ALA A 355 23.43 13.24 21.03
N ALA A 356 22.10 13.10 21.13
CA ALA A 356 21.20 12.90 20.01
C ALA A 356 20.45 14.19 19.59
N ARG A 357 21.07 15.37 19.78
CA ARG A 357 20.50 16.68 19.39
C ARG A 357 20.33 16.85 17.87
N ASP A 358 21.00 16.01 17.08
CA ASP A 358 20.96 16.05 15.61
C ASP A 358 19.95 15.05 15.00
N VAL A 359 19.21 14.29 15.82
CA VAL A 359 18.16 13.41 15.32
C VAL A 359 16.81 14.07 15.55
N PRO A 360 16.02 14.33 14.49
CA PRO A 360 14.68 14.89 14.63
C PRO A 360 13.80 14.08 15.60
N ASP A 361 13.07 14.76 16.49
CA ASP A 361 12.23 14.12 17.51
C ASP A 361 11.16 13.20 16.90
N ASP A 362 10.62 13.57 15.75
CA ASP A 362 9.64 12.77 15.01
C ASP A 362 10.22 11.44 14.49
N LEU A 363 11.50 11.44 14.07
CA LEU A 363 12.20 10.22 13.69
C LEU A 363 12.47 9.33 14.91
N ARG A 364 12.84 9.93 16.04
CA ARG A 364 13.07 9.19 17.29
C ARG A 364 11.79 8.51 17.75
N ASP A 365 10.67 9.23 17.77
CA ASP A 365 9.35 8.67 18.09
C ASP A 365 8.95 7.55 17.13
N ASP A 366 9.24 7.70 15.83
CA ASP A 366 8.98 6.68 14.81
C ASP A 366 9.82 5.40 15.06
N VAL A 367 11.07 5.52 15.53
CA VAL A 367 11.93 4.38 15.86
C VAL A 367 11.49 3.71 17.16
N LEU A 368 11.24 4.48 18.22
CA LEU A 368 10.79 3.96 19.52
C LEU A 368 9.35 3.42 19.49
N GLY A 369 8.56 3.79 18.48
CA GLY A 369 7.20 3.31 18.25
C GLY A 369 7.05 2.37 17.06
N VAL A 370 8.15 1.75 16.60
CA VAL A 370 8.16 0.93 15.38
C VAL A 370 7.24 -0.29 15.47
N ASP A 371 7.12 -0.91 16.64
CA ASP A 371 6.22 -2.03 16.93
C ASP A 371 4.76 -1.67 16.65
N ARG A 372 4.33 -0.48 17.10
CA ARG A 372 2.99 0.07 16.88
C ARG A 372 2.80 0.42 15.41
N ALA A 373 3.80 1.01 14.76
CA ALA A 373 3.74 1.32 13.33
C ALA A 373 3.61 0.04 12.48
N TYR A 374 4.36 -1.00 12.85
CA TYR A 374 4.32 -2.33 12.26
C TYR A 374 2.91 -2.95 12.39
N LEU A 375 2.36 -3.01 13.61
CA LEU A 375 1.04 -3.62 13.83
C LEU A 375 -0.10 -2.86 13.15
N ARG A 376 -0.08 -1.53 13.14
CA ARG A 376 -1.06 -0.72 12.38
C ARG A 376 -1.02 -1.05 10.89
N ARG A 377 0.18 -1.23 10.34
CA ARG A 377 0.39 -1.52 8.93
C ARG A 377 0.02 -2.97 8.58
N LEU A 378 0.30 -3.92 9.47
CA LEU A 378 -0.14 -5.31 9.32
C LEU A 378 -1.66 -5.40 9.29
N TRP A 379 -2.33 -4.77 10.27
CA TRP A 379 -3.79 -4.71 10.31
C TRP A 379 -4.37 -4.15 9.01
N ALA A 380 -3.83 -3.02 8.52
CA ALA A 380 -4.32 -2.39 7.29
C ALA A 380 -4.14 -3.28 6.05
N ARG A 381 -3.08 -4.11 6.00
CA ARG A 381 -2.88 -5.07 4.90
C ARG A 381 -3.88 -6.22 4.99
N LEU A 382 -4.05 -6.81 6.16
CA LEU A 382 -4.97 -7.93 6.37
C LEU A 382 -6.42 -7.51 6.12
N HIS A 383 -6.83 -6.36 6.68
CA HIS A 383 -8.13 -5.75 6.42
C HIS A 383 -8.37 -5.55 4.92
N GLY A 384 -7.39 -4.99 4.20
CA GLY A 384 -7.47 -4.82 2.75
C GLY A 384 -7.56 -6.13 1.97
N ARG A 385 -6.90 -7.21 2.44
CA ARG A 385 -7.02 -8.56 1.84
C ARG A 385 -8.42 -9.13 2.03
N GLU A 386 -8.98 -9.03 3.24
CA GLU A 386 -10.33 -9.53 3.53
C GLU A 386 -11.39 -8.81 2.69
N LEU A 387 -11.26 -7.50 2.48
CA LEU A 387 -12.17 -6.76 1.61
C LEU A 387 -12.11 -7.19 0.14
N ARG A 388 -10.99 -7.78 -0.29
CA ARG A 388 -10.79 -8.33 -1.64
C ARG A 388 -11.10 -9.82 -1.74
N GLY A 389 -11.54 -10.46 -0.66
CA GLY A 389 -11.76 -11.91 -0.61
C GLY A 389 -10.47 -12.74 -0.67
N GLU A 390 -9.32 -12.14 -0.37
CA GLU A 390 -8.01 -12.81 -0.41
C GLU A 390 -7.71 -13.49 0.93
N ALA A 391 -7.98 -14.79 1.04
CA ALA A 391 -7.57 -15.57 2.21
C ALA A 391 -6.05 -15.50 2.42
N THR A 392 -5.63 -15.55 3.69
CA THR A 392 -4.21 -15.67 4.04
C THR A 392 -3.87 -17.14 4.23
N GLU A 393 -2.96 -17.64 3.39
CA GLU A 393 -2.47 -19.01 3.48
C GLU A 393 -1.14 -19.07 4.24
N ALA A 394 -0.76 -20.26 4.69
CA ALA A 394 0.49 -20.48 5.43
C ALA A 394 1.72 -19.96 4.67
N ASP A 395 1.74 -20.13 3.35
CA ASP A 395 2.85 -19.70 2.48
C ASP A 395 2.97 -18.17 2.37
N ASP A 396 1.87 -17.43 2.57
CA ASP A 396 1.85 -15.97 2.45
C ASP A 396 2.37 -15.26 3.71
N VAL A 397 2.39 -15.96 4.85
CA VAL A 397 2.57 -15.33 6.17
C VAL A 397 3.90 -14.58 6.25
N TRP A 398 5.01 -15.21 5.87
CA TRP A 398 6.31 -14.56 5.96
C TRP A 398 6.42 -13.33 5.06
N ASP A 399 5.93 -13.43 3.83
CA ASP A 399 5.94 -12.31 2.88
C ASP A 399 5.12 -11.13 3.38
N LEU A 400 4.00 -11.40 4.07
CA LEU A 400 3.22 -10.37 4.75
C LEU A 400 4.00 -9.75 5.92
N LEU A 401 4.57 -10.57 6.81
CA LEU A 401 5.28 -10.07 8.00
C LEU A 401 6.53 -9.26 7.63
N ASP A 402 7.37 -9.76 6.72
CA ASP A 402 8.57 -9.06 6.26
C ASP A 402 8.20 -7.85 5.37
N GLY A 403 7.21 -8.00 4.50
CA GLY A 403 6.69 -6.91 3.66
C GLY A 403 6.12 -5.75 4.48
N VAL A 404 5.57 -6.01 5.67
CA VAL A 404 5.16 -4.98 6.62
C VAL A 404 6.33 -4.16 7.12
N LEU A 405 7.37 -4.80 7.66
CA LEU A 405 8.54 -4.10 8.15
C LEU A 405 9.24 -3.31 7.03
N ARG A 406 9.40 -3.91 5.85
CA ARG A 406 9.98 -3.21 4.68
C ARG A 406 9.23 -1.93 4.32
N SER A 407 7.90 -1.95 4.39
CA SER A 407 7.08 -0.76 4.13
C SER A 407 7.20 0.30 5.22
N VAL A 408 7.32 -0.09 6.48
CA VAL A 408 7.55 0.86 7.59
C VAL A 408 8.91 1.54 7.43
N VAL A 409 9.96 0.76 7.19
CA VAL A 409 11.32 1.25 6.93
C VAL A 409 11.36 2.21 5.74
N MET A 410 10.70 1.87 4.64
CA MET A 410 10.63 2.73 3.46
C MET A 410 9.99 4.08 3.78
N ASP A 411 8.85 4.09 4.47
CA ASP A 411 8.16 5.32 4.83
C ASP A 411 8.99 6.20 5.77
N GLN A 412 9.68 5.60 6.75
CA GLN A 412 10.59 6.32 7.66
C GLN A 412 11.78 6.92 6.92
N ARG A 413 12.39 6.17 5.99
CA ARG A 413 13.48 6.68 5.13
C ARG A 413 13.02 7.85 4.26
N ASP A 414 11.84 7.76 3.66
CA ASP A 414 11.30 8.84 2.84
C ASP A 414 10.96 10.08 3.65
N ARG A 415 10.53 9.94 4.92
CA ARG A 415 10.33 11.08 5.83
C ARG A 415 11.65 11.70 6.24
N LEU A 416 12.64 10.89 6.62
CA LEU A 416 13.98 11.35 6.98
C LEU A 416 14.59 12.15 5.83
N ARG A 417 14.56 11.62 4.60
CA ARG A 417 15.03 12.34 3.41
C ARG A 417 14.35 13.70 3.26
N ARG A 418 13.01 13.74 3.36
CA ARG A 418 12.23 14.98 3.28
C ARG A 418 12.52 15.96 4.43
N SER A 419 12.96 15.50 5.61
CA SER A 419 13.37 16.38 6.70
C SER A 419 14.72 17.02 6.40
N LEU A 420 15.70 16.20 5.99
CA LEU A 420 17.04 16.65 5.64
C LEU A 420 17.05 17.63 4.46
N GLU A 421 16.23 17.39 3.43
CA GLU A 421 16.06 18.33 2.30
C GLU A 421 15.53 19.70 2.77
N ARG A 422 14.56 19.72 3.71
CA ARG A 422 14.00 20.98 4.25
C ARG A 422 14.95 21.76 5.14
N GLU A 423 15.86 21.08 5.84
CA GLU A 423 16.90 21.71 6.66
C GLU A 423 18.02 22.27 5.79
N GLY A 424 18.39 21.57 4.71
CA GLY A 424 19.37 22.05 3.72
C GLY A 424 18.92 23.29 2.94
N ASP A 425 17.61 23.44 2.69
CA ASP A 425 17.05 24.64 2.05
C ASP A 425 16.94 25.86 3.00
N ARG A 426 17.15 25.67 4.31
CA ARG A 426 17.07 26.73 5.34
C ARG A 426 18.44 27.23 5.82
N ALA A 427 19.53 26.59 5.40
CA ALA A 427 20.92 26.97 5.66
C ALA A 427 21.50 27.66 4.42
#